data_AF-A0A075LSU1-F1
#
_entry.id   AF-A0A075LSU1-F1
#
_cell.length_a   1.000
_cell.length_b   1.000
_cell.length_c   1.000
_cell.angle_alpha   90.00
_cell.angle_beta   90.00
_cell.angle_gamma   90.00
#
_symmetry.space_group_name_H-M   'P 1'
#
loop_
_entity.id
_entity.type
_entity.pdbx_description
1 polymer ?
#
loop_
_entity_poly.entity_id
_entity_poly.type
_entity_poly.pdbx_seq_one_letter_code
_entity_poly.pdbx_strand_id
1 'polypeptide(L)'
;MEVVEEIKKLCHELGEEDVVKRIDSFVALNEELESKKGREFIEASIYGFLEGVLITLKGKISDSQQKVKVEELLNEVRYKRKELDARFKKP
;
A
#
# COMPACT_ATOMS: atom_id res chain seq x y z
N MET A 1 8.29 -0.96 -6.14
CA MET A 1 7.05 -1.78 -6.17
C MET A 1 6.01 -1.01 -6.95
N GLU A 2 5.52 -1.51 -8.09
CA GLU A 2 4.63 -0.76 -9.01
C GLU A 2 3.37 -0.19 -8.32
N VAL A 3 2.69 -1.00 -7.51
CA VAL A 3 1.48 -0.58 -6.77
C VAL A 3 1.70 0.58 -5.80
N VAL A 4 2.92 0.76 -5.26
CA VAL A 4 3.24 1.91 -4.38
C VAL A 4 3.12 3.20 -5.18
N GLU A 5 3.68 3.22 -6.39
CA GLU A 5 3.68 4.41 -7.25
C GLU A 5 2.28 4.73 -7.77
N GLU A 6 1.47 3.71 -8.06
CA GLU A 6 0.07 3.94 -8.45
C GLU A 6 -0.77 4.54 -7.32
N ILE A 7 -0.56 4.09 -6.08
CA ILE A 7 -1.23 4.65 -4.90
C ILE A 7 -0.75 6.09 -4.64
N LYS A 8 0.56 6.37 -4.77
CA LYS A 8 1.09 7.73 -4.66
C LYS A 8 0.49 8.66 -5.71
N LYS A 9 0.38 8.20 -6.96
CA LYS A 9 -0.27 8.95 -8.04
C LYS A 9 -1.73 9.25 -7.72
N LEU A 10 -2.48 8.27 -7.20
CA LEU A 10 -3.85 8.48 -6.76
C LEU A 10 -3.94 9.50 -5.62
N CYS A 11 -3.04 9.44 -4.63
CA CYS A 11 -2.98 10.43 -3.57
C CYS A 11 -2.71 11.84 -4.10
N HIS A 12 -1.81 12.00 -5.08
CA HIS A 12 -1.59 13.28 -5.77
C HIS A 12 -2.85 13.77 -6.49
N GLU A 13 -3.53 12.90 -7.24
CA GLU A 13 -4.79 13.22 -7.94
C GLU A 13 -5.89 13.67 -6.96
N LEU A 14 -5.85 13.22 -5.71
CA LEU A 14 -6.78 13.57 -4.64
C LEU A 14 -6.32 14.78 -3.79
N GLY A 15 -5.14 15.33 -4.04
CA GLY A 15 -4.55 16.42 -3.24
C GLY A 15 -4.05 15.99 -1.86
N GLU A 16 -3.89 14.69 -1.61
CA GLU A 16 -3.43 14.09 -0.34
C GLU A 16 -1.89 14.04 -0.29
N GLU A 17 -1.22 15.17 -0.52
CA GLU A 17 0.25 15.30 -0.59
C GLU A 17 0.98 14.81 0.68
N ASP A 18 0.37 15.04 1.85
CA ASP A 18 0.92 14.57 3.12
C ASP A 18 0.88 13.04 3.24
N VAL A 19 -0.09 12.39 2.59
CA VAL A 19 -0.15 10.93 2.52
C VAL A 19 0.97 10.39 1.64
N VAL A 20 1.28 11.05 0.51
CA VAL A 20 2.42 10.68 -0.34
C VAL A 20 3.73 10.72 0.44
N LYS A 21 4.01 11.81 1.16
CA LYS A 21 5.21 11.93 2.00
C LYS A 21 5.31 10.83 3.06
N ARG A 22 4.17 10.44 3.65
CA ARG A 22 4.09 9.35 4.64
C ARG A 22 4.36 7.99 4.00
N ILE A 23 3.85 7.75 2.78
CA ILE A 23 4.16 6.54 2.02
C ILE A 23 5.66 6.47 1.74
N ASP A 24 6.26 7.53 1.22
CA ASP A 24 7.69 7.56 0.92
C ASP A 24 8.54 7.32 2.17
N SER A 25 8.20 7.99 3.28
CA SER A 25 8.90 7.81 4.55
C SER A 25 8.77 6.38 5.09
N PHE A 26 7.58 5.78 4.98
CA PHE A 26 7.34 4.42 5.45
C PHE A 26 8.09 3.38 4.61
N VAL A 27 8.09 3.55 3.28
CA VAL A 27 8.82 2.67 2.37
C VAL A 27 10.33 2.75 2.64
N ALA A 28 10.90 3.95 2.70
CA ALA A 28 12.32 4.14 2.97
C ALA A 28 12.75 3.50 4.30
N LEU A 29 11.97 3.71 5.37
CA LEU A 29 12.24 3.10 6.68
C LEU A 29 12.22 1.57 6.63
N ASN A 30 11.30 0.98 5.87
CA ASN A 30 11.20 -0.46 5.76
C ASN A 30 12.31 -1.05 4.87
N GLU A 31 12.74 -0.35 3.81
CA GLU A 31 13.88 -0.76 3.00
C GLU A 31 15.17 -0.84 3.83
N GLU A 32 15.40 0.11 4.75
CA GLU A 32 16.53 0.05 5.69
C GLU A 32 16.50 -1.19 6.61
N LEU A 33 15.30 -1.71 6.89
CA LEU A 33 15.08 -2.90 7.73
C LEU A 33 15.15 -4.22 6.94
N GLU A 34 15.19 -4.18 5.60
CA GLU A 34 15.17 -5.36 4.73
C GLU A 34 16.30 -6.34 5.05
N SER A 35 17.51 -5.82 5.23
CA SER A 35 18.69 -6.63 5.58
C SER A 35 18.56 -7.41 6.90
N LYS A 36 17.69 -6.95 7.82
CA LYS A 36 17.49 -7.53 9.16
C LYS A 36 16.25 -8.39 9.26
N LYS A 37 15.21 -8.09 8.48
CA LYS A 37 13.88 -8.70 8.60
C LYS A 37 13.51 -9.58 7.41
N GLY A 38 14.24 -9.47 6.31
CA GLY A 38 13.96 -10.17 5.07
C GLY A 38 12.94 -9.42 4.20
N ARG A 39 13.13 -9.53 2.89
CA ARG A 39 12.34 -8.81 1.88
C ARG A 39 10.84 -9.08 1.96
N GLU A 40 10.44 -10.34 2.13
CA GLU A 40 9.02 -10.70 2.19
C GLU A 40 8.31 -10.05 3.40
N PHE A 41 9.03 -9.85 4.52
CA PHE A 41 8.47 -9.22 5.72
C PHE A 41 8.26 -7.72 5.50
N ILE A 42 9.23 -7.10 4.83
CA ILE A 42 9.16 -5.69 4.42
C ILE A 42 8.01 -5.47 3.44
N GLU A 43 7.90 -6.29 2.39
CA GLU A 43 6.83 -6.18 1.42
C GLU A 43 5.45 -6.37 2.08
N ALA A 44 5.30 -7.35 3.00
CA ALA A 44 4.06 -7.55 3.75
C ALA A 44 3.71 -6.34 4.63
N SER A 45 4.70 -5.72 5.27
CA SER A 45 4.53 -4.51 6.10
C SER A 45 4.09 -3.32 5.25
N ILE A 46 4.72 -3.12 4.08
CA ILE A 46 4.36 -2.06 3.12
C ILE A 46 2.93 -2.28 2.60
N TYR A 47 2.57 -3.49 2.17
CA TYR A 47 1.21 -3.77 1.71
C TYR A 47 0.16 -3.57 2.83
N GLY A 48 0.46 -3.95 4.07
CA GLY A 48 -0.44 -3.70 5.21
C GLY A 48 -0.67 -2.21 5.45
N PHE A 49 0.37 -1.39 5.37
CA PHE A 49 0.26 0.06 5.48
C PHE A 49 -0.58 0.67 4.33
N LEU A 50 -0.29 0.28 3.09
CA LEU A 50 -1.03 0.76 1.91
C LEU A 50 -2.51 0.35 1.94
N GLU A 51 -2.83 -0.84 2.46
CA GLU A 51 -4.22 -1.26 2.65
C GLU A 51 -4.96 -0.29 3.58
N GLY A 52 -4.33 0.12 4.69
CA GLY A 52 -4.89 1.10 5.62
C GLY A 52 -5.08 2.50 5.00
N VAL A 53 -4.12 2.93 4.17
CA VAL A 53 -4.24 4.18 3.41
C VAL A 53 -5.43 4.14 2.46
N LEU A 54 -5.55 3.09 1.66
CA LEU A 54 -6.63 2.94 0.67
C LEU A 54 -8.01 2.82 1.32
N ILE A 55 -8.14 2.11 2.45
CA ILE A 55 -9.40 2.06 3.22
C ILE A 55 -9.81 3.47 3.67
N THR A 56 -8.86 4.25 4.16
CA THR A 56 -9.11 5.63 4.60
C THR A 56 -9.54 6.51 3.41
N LEU A 57 -8.84 6.41 2.27
CA LEU A 57 -9.18 7.16 1.06
C LEU A 57 -10.56 6.78 0.51
N LYS A 58 -10.91 5.48 0.51
CA LYS A 58 -12.23 4.99 0.08
C LYS A 58 -13.38 5.69 0.82
N GLY A 59 -13.19 6.01 2.11
CA GLY A 59 -14.19 6.71 2.93
C GLY A 59 -14.32 8.20 2.62
N LYS A 60 -13.28 8.83 2.05
CA LYS A 60 -13.25 10.28 1.76
C LYS A 60 -13.71 10.63 0.34
N ILE A 61 -13.53 9.72 -0.61
CA ILE A 61 -13.82 9.99 -2.02
C ILE A 61 -15.34 10.02 -2.24
N SER A 62 -15.82 11.03 -2.95
CA SER A 62 -17.21 11.13 -3.43
C SER A 62 -17.34 10.74 -4.90
N ASP A 63 -16.29 10.94 -5.71
CA ASP A 63 -16.25 10.63 -7.13
C ASP A 63 -16.29 9.11 -7.40
N SER A 64 -17.20 8.70 -8.29
CA SER A 64 -17.44 7.28 -8.60
C SER A 64 -16.28 6.62 -9.34
N GLN A 65 -15.56 7.36 -10.21
CA GLN A 65 -14.43 6.79 -10.95
C GLN A 65 -13.22 6.58 -10.02
N GLN A 66 -12.93 7.55 -9.17
CA GLN A 66 -11.87 7.45 -8.16
C GLN A 66 -12.16 6.34 -7.13
N LYS A 67 -13.44 6.12 -6.77
CA LYS A 67 -13.82 4.99 -5.91
C LYS A 67 -13.48 3.64 -6.53
N VAL A 68 -13.78 3.46 -7.82
CA VAL A 68 -13.45 2.22 -8.54
C VAL A 68 -11.94 2.01 -8.54
N LYS A 69 -11.17 3.06 -8.86
CA LYS A 69 -9.69 3.01 -8.86
C LYS A 69 -9.11 2.66 -7.48
N VAL A 70 -9.64 3.22 -6.39
CA VAL A 70 -9.25 2.84 -5.02
C VAL A 70 -9.58 1.37 -4.74
N GLU A 71 -10.73 0.90 -5.19
CA GLU A 71 -11.16 -0.48 -4.95
C GLU A 71 -10.33 -1.50 -5.71
N GLU A 72 -9.94 -1.20 -6.95
CA GLU A 72 -9.00 -2.00 -7.75
C GLU A 72 -7.64 -2.12 -7.05
N LEU A 73 -7.05 -0.98 -6.66
CA LEU A 73 -5.78 -0.94 -5.93
C LEU A 73 -5.86 -1.67 -4.58
N LEU A 74 -6.98 -1.52 -3.86
CA LEU A 74 -7.18 -2.18 -2.57
C LEU A 74 -7.23 -3.71 -2.74
N ASN A 75 -7.88 -4.19 -3.80
CA ASN A 75 -7.93 -5.62 -4.11
C ASN A 75 -6.56 -6.16 -4.50
N GLU A 76 -5.78 -5.41 -5.27
CA GLU A 76 -4.41 -5.80 -5.63
C GLU A 76 -3.50 -5.88 -4.39
N VAL A 77 -3.51 -4.86 -3.54
CA VAL A 77 -2.72 -4.84 -2.30
C VAL A 77 -3.10 -6.02 -1.39
N ARG A 78 -4.40 -6.31 -1.26
CA ARG A 78 -4.90 -7.46 -0.49
C ARG A 78 -4.45 -8.79 -1.07
N TYR A 79 -4.47 -8.92 -2.40
CA TYR A 79 -4.01 -10.12 -3.08
C TYR A 79 -2.52 -10.37 -2.79
N LYS A 80 -1.69 -9.35 -3.01
CA LYS A 80 -0.24 -9.42 -2.77
C LYS A 80 0.09 -9.70 -1.31
N ARG A 81 -0.62 -9.07 -0.36
CA ARG A 81 -0.46 -9.35 1.07
C ARG A 81 -0.84 -10.79 1.42
N LYS A 82 -1.96 -11.30 0.89
CA LYS A 82 -2.38 -12.70 1.11
C LYS A 82 -1.37 -13.70 0.52
N GLU A 83 -0.79 -13.38 -0.63
CA GLU A 83 0.24 -14.22 -1.24
C GLU A 83 1.47 -14.34 -0.33
N LEU A 84 1.95 -13.21 0.21
CA LEU A 84 3.05 -13.20 1.17
C LEU A 84 2.69 -13.90 2.49
N ASP A 85 1.50 -13.62 3.05
CA ASP A 85 1.01 -14.27 4.27
C ASP A 85 0.97 -15.80 4.11
N ALA A 86 0.60 -16.31 2.93
CA ALA A 86 0.59 -17.74 2.63
C ALA A 86 2.00 -18.36 2.61
N ARG A 87 3.02 -17.60 2.22
CA ARG A 87 4.42 -18.03 2.26
C ARG A 87 4.94 -18.09 3.70
N PHE A 88 4.53 -17.16 4.55
CA PHE A 88 4.86 -17.15 5.99
C PHE A 88 4.13 -18.23 6.80
N LYS A 89 2.94 -18.67 6.35
CA LYS A 89 2.10 -19.65 7.05
C LYS A 89 2.44 -21.12 6.78
N LYS A 90 3.62 -21.45 6.20
CA LYS A 90 4.03 -22.86 6.12
C LYS A 90 4.38 -23.41 7.51
N PRO A 91 3.94 -24.65 7.82
CA PRO A 91 3.77 -25.19 9.17
C PRO A 91 5.08 -25.36 9.96
#